data_AF-A0A6H5LNE9-F1
#
_entry.id   AF-A0A6H5LNE9-F1
#
_cell.length_a   1.000
_cell.length_b   1.000
_cell.length_c   1.000
_cell.angle_alpha   90.00
_cell.angle_beta   90.00
_cell.angle_gamma   90.00
#
_symmetry.space_group_name_H-M   'P 1'
#
loop_
_entity.id
_entity.type
_entity.pdbx_description
1 polymer ?
#
loop_
_entity_poly.entity_id
_entity_poly.type
_entity_poly.pdbx_seq_one_letter_code
_entity_poly.pdbx_strand_id
1 'polypeptide(L)'
;MGRPSLLALLVLVVTAGVVVIGRISWSPLREKMRAQERHRLDNTVVAAANKTSVFATTQRTSQHFKGRSLEGEASPFDSEARTTPLSLATKTRGVGPLKIKYISLIGERHSGTTWMVKFLQDYFRDKDITVTATLCTWKHWFQDRIYQDIQDGKRLCREGQQCPACKDINHTLVVAMWRNPYDWVSGMHKIPWHAQAHASIPDMSKFMTMPWIMGAEEEKQARKEALIRTKDELPCIDNFLPWEVLPCRPGDESAIYELDPGGEAYGNIYELRKAKIRDFDAVKMWAPYYEKILYEDMLAKDGLKMWLMSLDTLYGLGGNYKSVPDSALAVKMESSRKQMYYMNSQHCAPHCKMGGVAGRSALETMNRLWDEELEEDLGYHQVR
;
A
#
# COMPACT_ATOMS: atom_id res chain seq x y z
N MET A 1 29.77 -60.32 23.89
CA MET A 1 28.34 -59.93 24.01
C MET A 1 28.07 -58.87 22.96
N GLY A 2 27.36 -59.26 21.92
CA GLY A 2 27.02 -58.41 20.79
C GLY A 2 25.55 -58.05 20.76
N ARG A 3 25.25 -56.94 20.09
CA ARG A 3 24.03 -56.73 19.31
C ARG A 3 24.39 -55.93 18.05
N PRO A 4 23.95 -56.36 16.86
CA PRO A 4 24.18 -55.66 15.61
C PRO A 4 23.06 -54.65 15.30
N SER A 5 23.41 -53.63 14.53
CA SER A 5 22.50 -52.65 13.93
C SER A 5 21.76 -53.27 12.74
N LEU A 6 20.43 -53.14 12.70
CA LEU A 6 19.60 -53.42 11.54
C LEU A 6 19.72 -52.27 10.53
N LEU A 7 20.40 -52.51 9.41
CA LEU A 7 20.20 -51.76 8.17
C LEU A 7 19.11 -52.48 7.37
N ALA A 8 17.98 -51.81 7.16
CA ALA A 8 16.98 -52.25 6.20
C ALA A 8 17.42 -51.82 4.79
N LEU A 9 17.81 -52.79 3.97
CA LEU A 9 18.09 -52.61 2.54
C LEU A 9 16.75 -52.73 1.79
N LEU A 10 16.25 -51.63 1.23
CA LEU A 10 15.11 -51.67 0.32
C LEU A 10 15.66 -51.91 -1.10
N VAL A 11 15.52 -53.14 -1.60
CA VAL A 11 15.82 -53.49 -2.99
C VAL A 11 14.65 -53.06 -3.86
N LEU A 12 14.85 -52.03 -4.68
CA LEU A 12 13.89 -51.60 -5.69
C LEU A 12 14.21 -52.33 -7.00
N VAL A 13 13.39 -53.30 -7.35
CA VAL A 13 13.42 -53.98 -8.65
C VAL A 13 12.86 -53.01 -9.68
N VAL A 14 13.73 -52.52 -10.58
CA VAL A 14 13.32 -51.73 -11.76
C VAL A 14 13.08 -52.71 -12.91
N THR A 15 11.83 -53.11 -13.09
CA THR A 15 11.38 -53.68 -14.37
C THR A 15 11.07 -52.52 -15.32
N ALA A 16 11.49 -52.68 -16.58
CA ALA A 16 11.32 -51.72 -17.65
C ALA A 16 9.86 -51.24 -17.77
N GLY A 17 9.61 -50.02 -17.32
CA GLY A 17 8.31 -49.36 -17.38
C GLY A 17 8.53 -47.89 -17.76
N VAL A 18 7.91 -47.49 -18.86
CA VAL A 18 7.92 -46.13 -19.40
C VAL A 18 7.59 -45.11 -18.31
N VAL A 19 8.50 -44.18 -18.02
CA VAL A 19 8.22 -43.02 -17.15
C VAL A 19 7.39 -42.03 -17.94
N VAL A 20 6.07 -42.07 -17.75
CA VAL A 20 5.17 -41.01 -18.23
C VAL A 20 5.27 -39.83 -17.26
N ILE A 21 6.03 -38.81 -17.63
CA ILE A 21 6.00 -37.51 -16.94
C ILE A 21 4.70 -36.81 -17.33
N GLY A 22 3.65 -37.02 -16.54
CA GLY A 22 2.40 -36.29 -16.70
C GLY A 22 2.61 -34.79 -16.45
N ARG A 23 2.32 -33.94 -17.44
CA ARG A 23 2.20 -32.50 -17.24
C ARG A 23 1.01 -32.24 -16.31
N ILE A 24 1.27 -31.76 -15.10
CA ILE A 24 0.21 -31.23 -14.22
C ILE A 24 -0.30 -29.94 -14.87
N SER A 25 -1.54 -29.97 -15.37
CA SER A 25 -2.20 -28.80 -15.93
C SER A 25 -2.69 -27.88 -14.81
N TRP A 26 -2.22 -26.63 -14.81
CA TRP A 26 -2.63 -25.58 -13.87
C TRP A 26 -3.99 -24.96 -14.21
N SER A 27 -4.63 -25.37 -15.31
CA SER A 27 -5.90 -24.80 -15.78
C SER A 27 -7.06 -24.92 -14.78
N PRO A 28 -7.30 -26.04 -14.06
CA PRO A 28 -8.51 -26.18 -13.24
C PRO A 28 -8.47 -25.33 -11.96
N LEU A 29 -7.27 -25.14 -11.38
CA LEU A 29 -7.09 -24.28 -10.21
C LEU A 29 -7.21 -22.80 -10.60
N ARG A 30 -6.64 -22.41 -11.74
CA ARG A 30 -6.78 -21.06 -12.31
C ARG A 30 -8.24 -20.72 -12.63
N GLU A 31 -9.03 -21.68 -13.13
CA GLU A 31 -10.46 -21.46 -13.39
C GLU A 31 -11.27 -21.27 -12.11
N LYS A 32 -11.00 -22.05 -11.06
CA LYS A 32 -11.63 -21.86 -9.74
C LYS A 32 -11.28 -20.50 -9.13
N MET A 33 -10.03 -20.06 -9.22
CA MET A 33 -9.60 -18.74 -8.73
C MET A 33 -10.25 -17.61 -9.53
N ARG A 34 -10.27 -17.69 -10.87
CA ARG A 34 -10.97 -16.72 -11.73
C ARG A 34 -12.49 -16.68 -11.51
N ALA A 35 -13.10 -17.79 -11.10
CA ALA A 35 -14.51 -17.82 -10.74
C ALA A 35 -14.78 -17.09 -9.41
N GLN A 36 -13.90 -17.28 -8.42
CA GLN A 36 -13.95 -16.56 -7.15
C GLN A 36 -13.72 -15.05 -7.33
N GLU A 37 -12.78 -14.65 -8.20
CA GLU A 37 -12.49 -13.25 -8.54
C GLU A 37 -13.65 -12.57 -9.29
N ARG A 38 -14.30 -13.27 -10.24
CA ARG A 38 -15.49 -12.74 -10.93
C ARG A 38 -16.63 -12.46 -9.95
N HIS A 39 -16.87 -13.39 -9.02
CA HIS A 39 -17.83 -13.17 -7.94
C HIS A 39 -17.47 -11.96 -7.05
N ARG A 40 -16.17 -11.70 -6.83
CA ARG A 40 -15.65 -10.56 -6.05
C ARG A 40 -15.90 -9.21 -6.74
N LEU A 41 -15.64 -9.12 -8.03
CA LEU A 41 -15.87 -7.91 -8.82
C LEU A 41 -17.37 -7.60 -8.96
N ASP A 42 -18.20 -8.60 -9.21
CA ASP A 42 -19.65 -8.43 -9.35
C ASP A 42 -20.29 -7.92 -8.04
N ASN A 43 -19.87 -8.43 -6.88
CA ASN A 43 -20.37 -7.97 -5.58
C ASN A 43 -19.95 -6.52 -5.26
N THR A 44 -18.75 -6.10 -5.71
CA THR A 44 -18.26 -4.73 -5.52
C THR A 44 -19.06 -3.72 -6.35
N VAL A 45 -19.41 -4.09 -7.60
CA VAL A 45 -20.23 -3.27 -8.49
C VAL A 45 -21.67 -3.13 -7.96
N VAL A 46 -22.25 -4.21 -7.42
CA VAL A 46 -23.60 -4.18 -6.82
C VAL A 46 -23.64 -3.31 -5.55
N ALA A 47 -22.60 -3.39 -4.70
CA ALA A 47 -22.50 -2.54 -3.51
C ALA A 47 -22.34 -1.04 -3.85
N ALA A 48 -21.63 -0.72 -4.93
CA ALA A 48 -21.53 0.64 -5.45
C ALA A 48 -22.87 1.14 -6.03
N ALA A 49 -23.58 0.31 -6.80
CA ALA A 49 -24.88 0.67 -7.39
C ALA A 49 -25.98 0.93 -6.35
N ASN A 50 -25.99 0.18 -5.25
CA ASN A 50 -26.96 0.38 -4.17
C ASN A 50 -26.75 1.67 -3.37
N LYS A 51 -25.53 2.23 -3.35
CA LYS A 51 -25.28 3.56 -2.77
C LYS A 51 -25.75 4.70 -3.68
N THR A 52 -25.78 4.48 -5.00
CA THR A 52 -26.23 5.50 -5.98
C THR A 52 -27.76 5.55 -6.13
N SER A 53 -28.48 4.50 -5.74
CA SER A 53 -29.95 4.39 -5.87
C SER A 53 -30.74 5.30 -4.90
N VAL A 54 -30.12 5.86 -3.86
CA VAL A 54 -30.81 6.67 -2.83
C VAL A 54 -30.90 8.16 -3.19
N PHE A 55 -30.36 8.60 -4.34
CA PHE A 55 -30.40 10.01 -4.75
C PHE A 55 -30.90 10.20 -6.17
N ALA A 56 -32.22 10.21 -6.36
CA ALA A 56 -32.82 10.67 -7.61
C ALA A 56 -34.27 11.16 -7.46
N THR A 57 -34.51 12.23 -6.68
CA THR A 57 -35.68 13.09 -6.92
C THR A 57 -35.41 14.54 -6.52
N THR A 58 -34.98 15.37 -7.47
CA THR A 58 -35.31 16.81 -7.47
C THR A 58 -35.28 17.31 -8.91
N GLN A 59 -36.47 17.55 -9.46
CA GLN A 59 -36.66 18.28 -10.71
C GLN A 59 -36.17 19.73 -10.54
N ARG A 60 -35.42 20.24 -11.52
CA ARG A 60 -35.21 21.69 -11.67
C ARG A 60 -35.57 22.12 -13.09
N THR A 61 -36.49 23.06 -13.13
CA THR A 61 -37.00 23.81 -14.27
C THR A 61 -35.89 24.60 -14.96
N SER A 62 -35.85 24.52 -16.29
CA SER A 62 -34.98 25.33 -17.14
C SER A 62 -35.70 26.64 -17.49
N GLN A 63 -35.09 27.78 -17.20
CA GLN A 63 -35.41 29.04 -17.85
C GLN A 63 -34.22 29.52 -18.67
N HIS A 64 -34.55 29.89 -19.91
CA HIS A 64 -33.74 30.57 -20.90
C HIS A 64 -32.99 31.79 -20.35
N PHE A 65 -31.73 31.96 -20.76
CA PHE A 65 -31.16 33.29 -20.98
C PHE A 65 -30.16 33.29 -22.16
N LYS A 66 -30.32 34.27 -23.05
CA LYS A 66 -29.56 34.46 -24.29
C LYS A 66 -28.27 35.26 -24.05
N GLY A 67 -27.21 34.78 -24.68
CA GLY A 67 -26.06 35.46 -25.33
C GLY A 67 -25.60 36.86 -24.94
N ARG A 68 -24.27 36.98 -24.78
CA ARG A 68 -23.45 38.01 -25.44
C ARG A 68 -21.98 37.57 -25.45
N SER A 69 -21.36 37.60 -26.63
CA SER A 69 -19.90 37.63 -26.78
C SER A 69 -19.41 39.04 -26.48
N LEU A 70 -18.18 39.16 -25.97
CA LEU A 70 -17.22 40.19 -26.36
C LEU A 70 -15.82 39.71 -25.94
N GLU A 71 -14.89 39.96 -26.86
CA GLU A 71 -13.46 39.65 -26.80
C GLU A 71 -12.73 40.52 -25.76
N GLY A 72 -11.62 40.01 -25.22
CA GLY A 72 -10.72 40.77 -24.37
C GLY A 72 -9.51 39.94 -23.94
N GLU A 73 -8.36 40.24 -24.54
CA GLU A 73 -7.04 39.75 -24.15
C GLU A 73 -6.64 40.23 -22.76
N ALA A 74 -6.08 39.34 -21.92
CA ALA A 74 -5.01 39.63 -20.95
C ALA A 74 -4.47 38.34 -20.29
N SER A 75 -3.14 38.20 -20.27
CA SER A 75 -2.30 37.40 -19.35
C SER A 75 -2.52 37.88 -17.89
N PRO A 76 -2.39 37.06 -16.80
CA PRO A 76 -1.21 36.26 -16.46
C PRO A 76 -1.43 34.90 -15.77
N PHE A 77 -0.34 34.12 -15.73
CA PHE A 77 -0.17 32.86 -15.01
C PHE A 77 -0.19 33.10 -13.50
N ASP A 78 -1.34 32.88 -12.85
CA ASP A 78 -1.45 32.69 -11.41
C ASP A 78 -1.69 31.19 -11.13
N SER A 79 -0.69 30.55 -10.53
CA SER A 79 -0.78 29.18 -10.03
C SER A 79 -1.51 29.18 -8.69
N GLU A 80 -2.84 29.15 -8.72
CA GLU A 80 -3.64 28.82 -7.55
C GLU A 80 -3.42 27.35 -7.17
N ALA A 81 -2.87 27.14 -5.97
CA ALA A 81 -2.83 25.84 -5.33
C ALA A 81 -4.26 25.32 -5.17
N ARG A 82 -4.61 24.31 -5.96
CA ARG A 82 -5.91 23.65 -5.97
C ARG A 82 -6.06 22.83 -4.69
N THR A 83 -6.47 23.47 -3.60
CA THR A 83 -7.02 22.79 -2.43
C THR A 83 -8.36 22.17 -2.84
N THR A 84 -8.37 20.85 -3.04
CA THR A 84 -9.61 20.08 -3.17
C THR A 84 -10.44 20.27 -1.89
N PRO A 85 -11.73 20.60 -1.98
CA PRO A 85 -12.57 20.70 -0.80
C PRO A 85 -12.69 19.32 -0.17
N LEU A 86 -12.15 19.15 1.04
CA LEU A 86 -12.46 18.00 1.89
C LEU A 86 -13.99 17.94 2.01
N SER A 87 -14.56 16.82 1.54
CA SER A 87 -15.97 16.48 1.71
C SER A 87 -16.32 16.57 3.21
N LEU A 88 -16.97 17.66 3.61
CA LEU A 88 -17.49 17.86 4.95
C LEU A 88 -18.45 16.71 5.27
N ALA A 89 -18.02 15.81 6.16
CA ALA A 89 -18.90 14.87 6.80
C ALA A 89 -20.08 15.66 7.41
N THR A 90 -21.28 15.41 6.89
CA THR A 90 -22.52 16.00 7.41
C THR A 90 -22.66 15.66 8.88
N LYS A 91 -22.52 16.69 9.72
CA LYS A 91 -22.58 16.67 11.17
C LYS A 91 -23.95 16.16 11.64
N THR A 92 -24.07 14.85 11.85
CA THR A 92 -25.24 14.25 12.50
C THR A 92 -25.30 14.73 13.94
N ARG A 93 -26.29 15.58 14.24
CA ARG A 93 -26.55 16.13 15.58
C ARG A 93 -26.95 14.99 16.53
N GLY A 94 -26.11 14.66 17.51
CA GLY A 94 -26.50 13.84 18.66
C GLY A 94 -25.42 12.93 19.25
N VAL A 95 -24.33 12.67 18.52
CA VAL A 95 -23.21 11.88 19.06
C VAL A 95 -22.24 12.84 19.74
N GLY A 96 -21.83 12.53 20.99
CA GLY A 96 -20.79 13.29 21.69
C GLY A 96 -19.49 13.37 20.89
N PRO A 97 -18.50 14.18 21.31
CA PRO A 97 -17.24 14.32 20.59
C PRO A 97 -16.65 12.94 20.29
N LEU A 98 -16.47 12.63 18.99
CA LEU A 98 -16.00 11.34 18.51
C LEU A 98 -14.60 11.10 19.07
N LYS A 99 -14.45 10.09 19.94
CA LYS A 99 -13.19 9.84 20.65
C LYS A 99 -12.34 8.83 19.86
N ILE A 100 -11.42 9.32 19.04
CA ILE A 100 -10.37 8.48 18.47
C ILE A 100 -9.50 7.91 19.60
N LYS A 101 -9.33 6.58 19.60
CA LYS A 101 -8.45 5.85 20.54
C LYS A 101 -7.21 5.31 19.85
N TYR A 102 -7.27 5.08 18.55
CA TYR A 102 -6.16 4.53 17.77
C TYR A 102 -5.84 5.40 16.58
N ILE A 103 -4.55 5.54 16.30
CA ILE A 103 -4.06 6.02 15.00
C ILE A 103 -3.25 4.89 14.39
N SER A 104 -3.72 4.36 13.27
CA SER A 104 -2.99 3.36 12.50
C SER A 104 -2.42 3.99 11.25
N LEU A 105 -1.12 3.85 11.06
CA LEU A 105 -0.45 4.41 9.89
C LEU A 105 -0.06 3.30 8.93
N ILE A 106 -0.61 3.36 7.72
CA ILE A 106 -0.36 2.43 6.60
C ILE A 106 0.34 3.17 5.46
N GLY A 107 1.01 2.43 4.59
CA GLY A 107 1.70 3.02 3.45
C GLY A 107 2.74 2.08 2.89
N GLU A 108 3.23 2.40 1.70
CA GLU A 108 4.20 1.55 1.02
C GLU A 108 5.52 1.47 1.79
N ARG A 109 6.32 0.46 1.48
CA ARG A 109 7.72 0.42 1.93
C ARG A 109 8.42 1.68 1.45
N HIS A 110 9.38 2.18 2.23
CA HIS A 110 10.10 3.42 1.93
C HIS A 110 9.24 4.69 1.80
N SER A 111 7.96 4.70 2.21
CA SER A 111 7.16 5.94 2.21
C SER A 111 7.35 6.82 3.45
N GLY A 112 8.22 6.45 4.39
CA GLY A 112 8.48 7.21 5.62
C GLY A 112 7.61 6.81 6.82
N THR A 113 6.75 5.80 6.68
CA THR A 113 5.82 5.36 7.74
C THR A 113 6.50 5.03 9.07
N THR A 114 7.70 4.43 9.07
CA THR A 114 8.44 4.11 10.30
C THR A 114 8.84 5.36 11.08
N TRP A 115 9.27 6.41 10.38
CA TRP A 115 9.57 7.68 11.02
C TRP A 115 8.28 8.30 11.58
N MET A 116 7.21 8.34 10.79
CA MET A 116 5.96 8.97 11.21
C MET A 116 5.31 8.24 12.39
N VAL A 117 5.27 6.90 12.39
CA VAL A 117 4.75 6.12 13.54
C VAL A 117 5.50 6.48 14.82
N LYS A 118 6.84 6.49 14.78
CA LYS A 118 7.65 6.84 15.96
C LYS A 118 7.38 8.28 16.41
N PHE A 119 7.35 9.21 15.48
CA PHE A 119 7.07 10.61 15.77
C PHE A 119 5.70 10.77 16.46
N LEU A 120 4.65 10.15 15.91
CA LEU A 120 3.29 10.22 16.45
C LEU A 120 3.16 9.52 17.80
N GLN A 121 3.86 8.39 18.01
CA GLN A 121 3.95 7.73 19.32
C GLN A 121 4.55 8.64 20.39
N ASP A 122 5.61 9.37 20.04
CA ASP A 122 6.22 10.35 20.95
C ASP A 122 5.30 11.56 21.16
N TYR A 123 4.66 12.06 20.11
CA TYR A 123 3.77 13.23 20.15
C TYR A 123 2.50 12.99 20.98
N PHE A 124 1.91 11.79 20.88
CA PHE A 124 0.69 11.40 21.60
C PHE A 124 0.97 10.60 22.88
N ARG A 125 2.22 10.54 23.35
CA ARG A 125 2.63 9.71 24.51
C ARG A 125 1.83 9.99 25.79
N ASP A 126 1.49 11.25 26.04
CA ASP A 126 0.76 11.67 27.24
C ASP A 126 -0.76 11.74 27.03
N LYS A 127 -1.26 11.12 25.95
CA LYS A 127 -2.68 11.08 25.58
C LYS A 127 -3.21 9.65 25.66
N ASP A 128 -4.53 9.55 25.80
CA ASP A 128 -5.26 8.28 25.72
C ASP A 128 -5.47 7.86 24.25
N ILE A 129 -4.40 7.88 23.45
CA ILE A 129 -4.36 7.55 22.03
C ILE A 129 -3.20 6.59 21.79
N THR A 130 -3.50 5.42 21.22
CA THR A 130 -2.49 4.44 20.83
C THR A 130 -2.14 4.60 19.35
N VAL A 131 -0.86 4.89 19.07
CA VAL A 131 -0.35 4.94 17.70
C VAL A 131 0.33 3.62 17.34
N THR A 132 -0.07 3.02 16.22
CA THR A 132 0.38 1.69 15.80
C THR A 132 0.82 1.62 14.34
N ALA A 133 1.72 0.68 14.05
CA ALA A 133 2.18 0.29 12.72
C ALA A 133 1.34 -0.87 12.12
N THR A 134 0.21 -1.20 12.74
CA THR A 134 -0.64 -2.33 12.36
C THR A 134 -2.08 -1.85 12.37
N LEU A 135 -2.76 -1.96 11.23
CA LEU A 135 -4.23 -1.83 11.15
C LEU A 135 -4.82 -3.20 11.48
N CYS A 136 -5.11 -3.99 10.45
CA CYS A 136 -5.48 -5.40 10.56
C CYS A 136 -4.30 -6.32 10.21
N THR A 137 -3.46 -5.86 9.28
CA THR A 137 -2.14 -6.42 8.96
C THR A 137 -1.07 -5.35 9.22
N TRP A 138 0.20 -5.73 9.08
CA TRP A 138 1.30 -4.78 9.20
C TRP A 138 1.24 -3.69 8.12
N LYS A 139 1.61 -2.45 8.47
CA LYS A 139 1.42 -1.23 7.67
C LYS A 139 1.84 -1.26 6.21
N HIS A 140 2.78 -2.13 5.81
CA HIS A 140 3.27 -2.21 4.43
C HIS A 140 2.58 -3.31 3.61
N TRP A 141 1.71 -4.10 4.22
CA TRP A 141 1.04 -5.24 3.60
C TRP A 141 -0.35 -4.88 3.11
N PHE A 142 -0.87 -5.65 2.15
CA PHE A 142 -2.22 -5.44 1.62
C PHE A 142 -3.30 -5.48 2.75
N GLN A 143 -4.36 -4.70 2.57
CA GLN A 143 -5.48 -4.51 3.50
C GLN A 143 -6.83 -4.98 2.89
N ASP A 144 -6.91 -5.24 1.59
CA ASP A 144 -8.11 -5.49 0.79
C ASP A 144 -8.96 -6.67 1.28
N ARG A 145 -8.31 -7.73 1.76
CA ARG A 145 -9.01 -8.91 2.26
C ARG A 145 -9.86 -8.61 3.48
N ILE A 146 -9.48 -7.61 4.26
CA ILE A 146 -10.18 -7.21 5.49
C ILE A 146 -11.61 -6.79 5.19
N TYR A 147 -11.83 -6.03 4.12
CA TYR A 147 -13.18 -5.56 3.82
C TYR A 147 -14.13 -6.73 3.55
N GLN A 148 -13.67 -7.72 2.77
CA GLN A 148 -14.46 -8.92 2.52
C GLN A 148 -14.65 -9.74 3.81
N ASP A 149 -13.61 -9.90 4.62
CA ASP A 149 -13.70 -10.64 5.87
C ASP A 149 -14.67 -9.95 6.86
N ILE A 150 -14.74 -8.62 6.90
CA ILE A 150 -15.77 -7.86 7.64
C ILE A 150 -17.16 -8.21 7.13
N GLN A 151 -17.38 -8.17 5.82
CA GLN A 151 -18.68 -8.47 5.22
C GLN A 151 -19.12 -9.91 5.46
N ASP A 152 -18.17 -10.84 5.44
CA ASP A 152 -18.39 -12.27 5.67
C ASP A 152 -18.58 -12.61 7.16
N GLY A 153 -18.47 -11.63 8.07
CA GLY A 153 -18.55 -11.84 9.52
C GLY A 153 -17.37 -12.64 10.08
N LYS A 154 -16.24 -12.68 9.38
CA LYS A 154 -15.03 -13.39 9.83
C LYS A 154 -14.28 -12.56 10.87
N ARG A 155 -13.48 -13.27 11.69
CA ARG A 155 -12.61 -12.60 12.66
C ARG A 155 -11.57 -11.76 11.92
N LEU A 156 -11.55 -10.47 12.22
CA LEU A 156 -10.64 -9.48 11.65
C LEU A 156 -9.16 -9.78 11.89
N CYS A 157 -8.86 -10.54 12.94
CA CYS A 157 -7.48 -10.80 13.36
C CYS A 157 -7.33 -12.21 13.90
N ARG A 158 -6.10 -12.72 13.86
CA ARG A 158 -5.79 -14.05 14.39
C ARG A 158 -6.04 -14.15 15.88
N GLU A 159 -6.28 -15.38 16.31
CA GLU A 159 -6.04 -15.76 17.68
C GLU A 159 -4.57 -15.50 18.03
N GLY A 160 -4.33 -14.67 19.06
CA GLY A 160 -3.01 -14.21 19.45
C GLY A 160 -2.48 -12.94 18.74
N GLN A 161 -3.05 -12.51 17.61
CA GLN A 161 -2.62 -11.27 16.96
C GLN A 161 -3.28 -10.05 17.61
N GLN A 162 -2.44 -9.08 18.00
CA GLN A 162 -2.87 -7.81 18.56
C GLN A 162 -3.03 -6.77 17.45
N CYS A 163 -4.28 -6.56 17.05
CA CYS A 163 -4.72 -5.63 15.99
C CYS A 163 -5.80 -4.65 16.51
N PRO A 164 -5.60 -4.02 17.68
CA PRO A 164 -6.69 -3.32 18.38
C PRO A 164 -7.34 -2.22 17.53
N ALA A 165 -6.56 -1.57 16.65
CA ALA A 165 -7.06 -0.60 15.68
C ALA A 165 -8.10 -1.19 14.70
N CYS A 166 -7.86 -2.40 14.17
CA CYS A 166 -8.84 -3.06 13.31
C CYS A 166 -10.09 -3.50 14.08
N LYS A 167 -9.93 -4.03 15.29
CA LYS A 167 -11.04 -4.48 16.13
C LYS A 167 -11.96 -3.33 16.56
N ASP A 168 -11.40 -2.14 16.78
CA ASP A 168 -12.14 -0.93 17.16
C ASP A 168 -12.07 0.12 16.04
N ILE A 169 -12.44 -0.28 14.82
CA ILE A 169 -12.36 0.60 13.63
C ILE A 169 -13.18 1.88 13.77
N ASN A 170 -14.28 1.85 14.54
CA ASN A 170 -15.12 3.00 14.84
C ASN A 170 -14.46 4.05 15.76
N HIS A 171 -13.31 3.74 16.33
CA HIS A 171 -12.48 4.68 17.11
C HIS A 171 -11.04 4.75 16.59
N THR A 172 -10.84 4.38 15.32
CA THR A 172 -9.52 4.32 14.68
C THR A 172 -9.44 5.32 13.55
N LEU A 173 -8.46 6.22 13.63
CA LEU A 173 -8.02 7.03 12.50
C LEU A 173 -6.99 6.24 11.70
N VAL A 174 -7.30 5.96 10.43
CA VAL A 174 -6.33 5.39 9.50
C VAL A 174 -5.64 6.52 8.74
N VAL A 175 -4.31 6.53 8.76
CA VAL A 175 -3.49 7.49 8.00
C VAL A 175 -2.74 6.72 6.91
N ALA A 176 -3.07 6.99 5.65
CA ALA A 176 -2.35 6.45 4.51
C ALA A 176 -1.28 7.43 4.04
N MET A 177 -0.02 7.00 4.11
CA MET A 177 1.15 7.81 3.76
C MET A 177 1.75 7.36 2.43
N TRP A 178 1.77 8.29 1.48
CA TRP A 178 2.36 8.12 0.16
C TRP A 178 3.70 8.84 0.07
N ARG A 179 4.53 8.42 -0.88
CA ARG A 179 5.78 9.09 -1.20
C ARG A 179 5.88 9.26 -2.70
N ASN A 180 6.58 10.31 -3.13
CA ASN A 180 6.83 10.54 -4.53
C ASN A 180 7.43 9.29 -5.19
N PRO A 181 6.89 8.86 -6.35
CA PRO A 181 7.27 7.59 -6.96
C PRO A 181 8.75 7.51 -7.39
N TYR A 182 9.41 8.63 -7.75
CA TYR A 182 10.84 8.66 -8.07
C TYR A 182 11.72 8.43 -6.83
N ASP A 183 11.36 9.07 -5.72
CA ASP A 183 12.05 8.91 -4.44
C ASP A 183 11.78 7.55 -3.80
N TRP A 184 10.56 7.07 -3.97
CA TRP A 184 10.13 5.74 -3.54
C TRP A 184 10.91 4.66 -4.27
N VAL A 185 10.97 4.68 -5.61
CA VAL A 185 11.68 3.64 -6.38
C VAL A 185 13.19 3.68 -6.11
N SER A 186 13.76 4.87 -5.92
CA SER A 186 15.16 5.01 -5.47
C SER A 186 15.40 4.36 -4.10
N GLY A 187 14.45 4.48 -3.17
CA GLY A 187 14.52 3.82 -1.87
C GLY A 187 14.42 2.30 -1.98
N MET A 188 13.47 1.83 -2.80
CA MET A 188 13.29 0.40 -3.10
C MET A 188 14.53 -0.19 -3.78
N HIS A 189 15.18 0.53 -4.69
CA HIS A 189 16.42 0.09 -5.36
C HIS A 189 17.58 -0.06 -4.37
N LYS A 190 17.72 0.88 -3.44
CA LYS A 190 18.76 0.82 -2.40
C LYS A 190 18.55 -0.35 -1.44
N ILE A 191 17.31 -0.63 -1.05
CA ILE A 191 16.96 -1.71 -0.12
C ILE A 191 15.64 -2.37 -0.54
N PRO A 192 15.67 -3.39 -1.43
CA PRO A 192 14.47 -4.07 -1.91
C PRO A 192 14.01 -5.12 -0.91
N TRP A 193 13.36 -4.66 0.15
CA TRP A 193 12.83 -5.51 1.21
C TRP A 193 11.97 -6.65 0.64
N HIS A 194 12.33 -7.89 1.01
CA HIS A 194 11.66 -9.14 0.59
C HIS A 194 11.64 -9.42 -0.92
N ALA A 195 12.54 -8.81 -1.69
CA ALA A 195 12.76 -9.16 -3.10
C ALA A 195 14.26 -9.35 -3.35
N GLN A 196 14.82 -10.45 -2.82
CA GLN A 196 16.27 -10.70 -2.83
C GLN A 196 16.87 -10.69 -4.25
N ALA A 197 16.13 -11.15 -5.26
CA ALA A 197 16.52 -11.08 -6.67
C ALA A 197 16.82 -9.66 -7.17
N HIS A 198 16.32 -8.62 -6.48
CA HIS A 198 16.50 -7.23 -6.84
C HIS A 198 17.71 -6.58 -6.13
N ALA A 199 18.23 -7.17 -5.05
CA ALA A 199 19.24 -6.54 -4.20
C ALA A 199 20.59 -6.29 -4.91
N SER A 200 20.87 -7.02 -5.98
CA SER A 200 22.14 -6.95 -6.73
C SER A 200 21.99 -6.41 -8.15
N ILE A 201 20.90 -5.69 -8.45
CA ILE A 201 20.66 -5.15 -9.79
C ILE A 201 21.16 -3.70 -9.84
N PRO A 202 22.34 -3.42 -10.45
CA PRO A 202 22.89 -2.06 -10.47
C PRO A 202 22.13 -1.13 -11.42
N ASP A 203 21.59 -1.69 -12.51
CA ASP A 203 20.86 -0.93 -13.52
C ASP A 203 19.41 -0.66 -13.06
N MET A 204 19.10 0.61 -12.83
CA MET A 204 17.77 1.03 -12.35
C MET A 204 16.66 0.68 -13.35
N SER A 205 16.91 0.79 -14.65
CA SER A 205 15.91 0.42 -15.68
C SER A 205 15.52 -1.05 -15.55
N LYS A 206 16.52 -1.94 -15.51
CA LYS A 206 16.32 -3.38 -15.31
C LYS A 206 15.62 -3.67 -13.99
N PHE A 207 16.04 -3.03 -12.90
CA PHE A 207 15.38 -3.15 -11.58
C PHE A 207 13.89 -2.81 -11.66
N MET A 208 13.54 -1.73 -12.35
CA MET A 208 12.15 -1.29 -12.47
C MET A 208 11.32 -2.17 -13.38
N THR A 209 11.90 -2.80 -14.41
CA THR A 209 11.14 -3.56 -15.42
C THR A 209 11.09 -5.07 -15.19
N MET A 210 11.94 -5.60 -14.31
CA MET A 210 11.91 -7.03 -14.02
C MET A 210 10.72 -7.38 -13.11
N PRO A 211 10.16 -8.59 -13.22
CA PRO A 211 9.13 -9.05 -12.30
C PRO A 211 9.60 -8.90 -10.86
N TRP A 212 8.77 -8.33 -9.99
CA TRP A 212 9.07 -8.26 -8.57
C TRP A 212 9.12 -9.69 -8.07
N ILE A 213 10.23 -10.24 -7.57
CA ILE A 213 10.35 -11.66 -7.15
C ILE A 213 11.45 -11.80 -6.08
N MET A 214 11.41 -12.89 -5.30
CA MET A 214 12.48 -13.24 -4.35
C MET A 214 13.68 -13.90 -5.03
N GLY A 215 13.45 -14.68 -6.08
CA GLY A 215 14.43 -15.51 -6.79
C GLY A 215 13.72 -16.68 -7.45
N ALA A 216 14.15 -17.10 -8.64
CA ALA A 216 13.38 -18.04 -9.45
C ALA A 216 13.25 -19.43 -8.79
N GLU A 217 14.33 -19.94 -8.18
CA GLU A 217 14.30 -21.24 -7.51
C GLU A 217 13.63 -21.14 -6.13
N GLU A 218 13.87 -20.06 -5.39
CA GLU A 218 13.22 -19.77 -4.11
C GLU A 218 11.71 -19.65 -4.27
N GLU A 219 11.24 -18.93 -5.30
CA GLU A 219 9.83 -18.78 -5.61
C GLU A 219 9.20 -20.13 -5.99
N LYS A 220 9.85 -20.90 -6.86
CA LYS A 220 9.38 -22.24 -7.24
C LYS A 220 9.26 -23.16 -6.03
N GLN A 221 10.19 -23.08 -5.09
CA GLN A 221 10.12 -23.84 -3.84
C GLN A 221 8.99 -23.33 -2.94
N ALA A 222 8.88 -22.02 -2.74
CA ALA A 222 7.84 -21.38 -1.96
C ALA A 222 6.43 -21.71 -2.48
N ARG A 223 6.25 -21.78 -3.81
CA ARG A 223 4.98 -22.18 -4.45
C ARG A 223 4.59 -23.63 -4.15
N LYS A 224 5.57 -24.55 -4.14
CA LYS A 224 5.30 -25.95 -3.75
C LYS A 224 4.82 -26.03 -2.29
N GLU A 225 5.45 -25.28 -1.41
CA GLU A 225 5.06 -25.21 0.01
C GLU A 225 3.68 -24.58 0.20
N ALA A 226 3.39 -23.49 -0.49
CA ALA A 226 2.08 -22.87 -0.50
C ALA A 226 0.99 -23.85 -0.97
N LEU A 227 1.23 -24.63 -2.03
CA LEU A 227 0.28 -25.64 -2.52
C LEU A 227 -0.02 -26.72 -1.48
N ILE A 228 0.95 -27.11 -0.66
CA ILE A 228 0.73 -28.05 0.44
C ILE A 228 -0.24 -27.42 1.45
N ARG A 229 0.02 -26.17 1.87
CA ARG A 229 -0.82 -25.48 2.86
C ARG A 229 -2.22 -25.14 2.36
N THR A 230 -2.39 -24.90 1.06
CA THR A 230 -3.72 -24.74 0.45
C THR A 230 -4.59 -25.97 0.68
N LYS A 231 -4.01 -27.17 0.63
CA LYS A 231 -4.77 -28.42 0.88
C LYS A 231 -5.23 -28.52 2.33
N ASP A 232 -4.47 -27.93 3.25
CA ASP A 232 -4.76 -27.94 4.68
C ASP A 232 -5.63 -26.74 5.12
N GLU A 233 -6.01 -25.86 4.18
CA GLU A 233 -6.75 -24.60 4.42
C GLU A 233 -6.07 -23.69 5.47
N LEU A 234 -4.75 -23.82 5.62
CA LEU A 234 -4.01 -23.07 6.64
C LEU A 234 -3.57 -21.70 6.09
N PRO A 235 -3.93 -20.58 6.76
CA PRO A 235 -3.46 -19.26 6.36
C PRO A 235 -1.95 -19.11 6.61
N CYS A 236 -1.27 -18.26 5.84
CA CYS A 236 0.18 -17.99 5.85
C CYS A 236 0.57 -17.08 7.03
N ILE A 237 1.44 -16.09 6.83
CA ILE A 237 1.69 -15.00 7.79
C ILE A 237 0.59 -13.92 7.66
N ASP A 238 0.29 -13.19 8.75
CA ASP A 238 -0.85 -12.25 8.93
C ASP A 238 -2.11 -12.49 8.08
N ASN A 239 -2.61 -13.72 8.11
CA ASN A 239 -3.84 -14.15 7.44
C ASN A 239 -3.83 -14.10 5.92
N PHE A 240 -2.67 -13.96 5.30
CA PHE A 240 -2.59 -14.18 3.87
C PHE A 240 -2.95 -15.61 3.49
N LEU A 241 -3.60 -15.76 2.34
CA LEU A 241 -3.83 -17.03 1.69
C LEU A 241 -2.54 -17.52 1.02
N PRO A 242 -2.40 -18.83 0.79
CA PRO A 242 -1.21 -19.38 0.13
C PRO A 242 -0.91 -18.81 -1.26
N TRP A 243 -1.90 -18.20 -1.92
CA TRP A 243 -1.74 -17.53 -3.21
C TRP A 243 -1.65 -16.00 -3.12
N GLU A 244 -1.70 -15.42 -1.92
CA GLU A 244 -1.54 -13.97 -1.73
C GLU A 244 -0.09 -13.60 -1.40
N VAL A 245 0.66 -14.50 -0.76
CA VAL A 245 2.07 -14.27 -0.40
C VAL A 245 2.95 -15.50 -0.52
N LEU A 246 4.24 -15.26 -0.75
CA LEU A 246 5.31 -16.24 -0.65
C LEU A 246 6.45 -15.75 0.28
N PRO A 247 7.18 -16.68 0.93
CA PRO A 247 6.76 -18.04 1.19
C PRO A 247 5.58 -18.07 2.15
N CYS A 248 4.69 -19.03 1.97
CA CYS A 248 3.57 -19.23 2.88
C CYS A 248 4.04 -20.00 4.13
N ARG A 249 4.85 -19.36 4.98
CA ARG A 249 5.39 -19.98 6.21
C ARG A 249 4.89 -19.24 7.45
N PRO A 250 4.39 -19.95 8.48
CA PRO A 250 4.04 -19.31 9.73
C PRO A 250 5.31 -18.81 10.45
N GLY A 251 5.31 -17.54 10.88
CA GLY A 251 6.39 -16.95 11.68
C GLY A 251 7.65 -16.53 10.91
N ASP A 252 7.67 -16.65 9.57
CA ASP A 252 8.76 -16.15 8.74
C ASP A 252 8.48 -14.73 8.27
N GLU A 253 8.77 -13.74 9.13
CA GLU A 253 8.65 -12.31 8.81
C GLU A 253 9.74 -11.83 7.85
N SER A 254 10.77 -12.64 7.58
CA SER A 254 11.98 -12.22 6.89
C SER A 254 11.81 -12.09 5.37
N ALA A 255 10.84 -12.79 4.81
CA ALA A 255 10.54 -12.78 3.38
C ALA A 255 9.02 -12.80 3.19
N ILE A 256 8.40 -11.65 2.95
CA ILE A 256 6.98 -11.62 2.56
C ILE A 256 6.90 -10.91 1.22
N TYR A 257 6.66 -11.75 0.23
CA TYR A 257 6.55 -11.41 -1.16
C TYR A 257 5.09 -11.50 -1.57
N GLU A 258 4.49 -10.36 -1.89
CA GLU A 258 3.05 -10.26 -2.17
C GLU A 258 2.77 -10.51 -3.66
N LEU A 259 1.76 -11.33 -3.91
CA LEU A 259 1.34 -11.78 -5.24
C LEU A 259 0.22 -10.89 -5.79
N ASP A 260 0.04 -10.94 -7.10
CA ASP A 260 -1.12 -10.35 -7.76
C ASP A 260 -2.40 -11.16 -7.45
N PRO A 261 -3.60 -10.67 -7.83
CA PRO A 261 -4.84 -11.42 -7.63
C PRO A 261 -4.88 -12.79 -8.34
N GLY A 262 -4.04 -13.01 -9.35
CA GLY A 262 -3.86 -14.30 -10.02
C GLY A 262 -2.95 -15.28 -9.25
N GLY A 263 -2.36 -14.84 -8.14
CA GLY A 263 -1.36 -15.59 -7.40
C GLY A 263 0.00 -15.64 -8.10
N GLU A 264 0.25 -14.74 -9.05
CA GLU A 264 1.50 -14.63 -9.79
C GLU A 264 2.30 -13.42 -9.30
N ALA A 265 3.56 -13.34 -9.74
CA ALA A 265 4.38 -12.20 -9.46
C ALA A 265 3.89 -10.95 -10.20
N TYR A 266 3.93 -9.78 -9.55
CA TYR A 266 3.74 -8.52 -10.28
C TYR A 266 4.79 -8.38 -11.38
N GLY A 267 4.37 -7.96 -12.58
CA GLY A 267 5.23 -7.91 -13.75
C GLY A 267 6.38 -6.91 -13.61
N ASN A 268 6.21 -5.93 -12.71
CA ASN A 268 7.24 -5.00 -12.30
C ASN A 268 6.90 -4.34 -10.95
N ILE A 269 7.87 -3.60 -10.39
CA ILE A 269 7.72 -2.93 -9.09
C ILE A 269 6.66 -1.82 -9.10
N TYR A 270 6.38 -1.22 -10.27
CA TYR A 270 5.40 -0.16 -10.39
C TYR A 270 3.97 -0.71 -10.43
N GLU A 271 3.74 -1.88 -11.03
CA GLU A 271 2.48 -2.62 -10.94
C GLU A 271 2.14 -2.99 -9.48
N LEU A 272 3.13 -3.44 -8.70
CA LEU A 272 2.95 -3.69 -7.27
C LEU A 272 2.55 -2.39 -6.55
N ARG A 273 3.26 -1.28 -6.79
CA ARG A 273 2.92 0.04 -6.24
C ARG A 273 1.48 0.43 -6.57
N LYS A 274 1.08 0.30 -7.83
CA LYS A 274 -0.29 0.61 -8.27
C LYS A 274 -1.33 -0.20 -7.52
N ALA A 275 -1.10 -1.50 -7.33
CA ALA A 275 -1.97 -2.35 -6.52
C ALA A 275 -2.00 -1.87 -5.05
N LYS A 276 -0.85 -1.55 -4.47
CA LYS A 276 -0.74 -1.01 -3.10
C LYS A 276 -1.49 0.31 -2.91
N ILE A 277 -1.40 1.20 -3.89
CA ILE A 277 -2.10 2.49 -3.84
C ILE A 277 -3.60 2.27 -3.73
N ARG A 278 -4.14 1.45 -4.65
CA ARG A 278 -5.56 1.11 -4.69
C ARG A 278 -6.03 0.41 -3.42
N ASP A 279 -5.21 -0.50 -2.90
CA ASP A 279 -5.48 -1.22 -1.68
C ASP A 279 -5.61 -0.31 -0.45
N PHE A 280 -4.62 0.56 -0.19
CA PHE A 280 -4.70 1.45 0.98
C PHE A 280 -5.74 2.56 0.79
N ASP A 281 -6.01 2.99 -0.45
CA ASP A 281 -7.08 3.94 -0.73
C ASP A 281 -8.46 3.30 -0.53
N ALA A 282 -8.63 2.00 -0.84
CA ALA A 282 -9.87 1.27 -0.58
C ALA A 282 -10.23 1.19 0.91
N VAL A 283 -9.28 1.41 1.83
CA VAL A 283 -9.55 1.48 3.28
C VAL A 283 -10.56 2.55 3.63
N LYS A 284 -10.59 3.68 2.90
CA LYS A 284 -11.59 4.75 3.12
C LYS A 284 -13.04 4.30 2.91
N MET A 285 -13.26 3.17 2.24
CA MET A 285 -14.60 2.64 1.99
C MET A 285 -15.23 2.00 3.23
N TRP A 286 -14.42 1.65 4.23
CA TRP A 286 -14.86 0.93 5.43
C TRP A 286 -14.30 1.46 6.74
N ALA A 287 -13.18 2.18 6.73
CA ALA A 287 -12.70 2.95 7.88
C ALA A 287 -13.46 4.29 7.95
N PRO A 288 -14.17 4.60 9.05
CA PRO A 288 -14.96 5.83 9.15
C PRO A 288 -14.10 7.09 9.24
N TYR A 289 -12.84 6.96 9.67
CA TYR A 289 -11.87 8.05 9.72
C TYR A 289 -10.63 7.66 8.93
N TYR A 290 -10.36 8.42 7.89
CA TYR A 290 -9.28 8.16 6.95
C TYR A 290 -8.64 9.48 6.54
N GLU A 291 -7.32 9.55 6.61
CA GLU A 291 -6.52 10.69 6.19
C GLU A 291 -5.45 10.24 5.20
N LYS A 292 -5.28 11.01 4.13
CA LYS A 292 -4.26 10.80 3.11
C LYS A 292 -3.19 11.87 3.30
N ILE A 293 -1.93 11.47 3.40
CA ILE A 293 -0.80 12.41 3.52
C ILE A 293 0.32 12.05 2.57
N LEU A 294 1.04 13.07 2.11
CA LEU A 294 2.26 12.92 1.33
C LEU A 294 3.46 13.08 2.26
N TYR A 295 4.45 12.21 2.11
CA TYR A 295 5.67 12.25 2.91
C TYR A 295 6.39 13.59 2.75
N GLU A 296 6.45 14.11 1.54
CA GLU A 296 7.06 15.37 1.13
C GLU A 296 6.45 16.56 1.87
N ASP A 297 5.13 16.59 2.00
CA ASP A 297 4.42 17.64 2.72
C ASP A 297 4.76 17.62 4.20
N MET A 298 4.91 16.43 4.79
CA MET A 298 5.31 16.30 6.19
C MET A 298 6.74 16.79 6.44
N LEU A 299 7.60 16.76 5.41
CA LEU A 299 8.94 17.32 5.45
C LEU A 299 8.97 18.83 5.20
N ALA A 300 7.88 19.43 4.71
CA ALA A 300 7.78 20.87 4.53
C ALA A 300 7.82 21.61 5.87
N LYS A 301 8.38 22.83 5.86
CA LYS A 301 8.67 23.62 7.06
C LYS A 301 7.51 23.66 8.05
N ASP A 302 6.29 23.87 7.55
CA ASP A 302 5.07 23.94 8.35
C ASP A 302 4.11 22.78 8.10
N GLY A 303 4.39 21.87 7.16
CA GLY A 303 3.40 20.88 6.70
C GLY A 303 3.00 19.89 7.79
N LEU A 304 3.97 19.33 8.54
CA LEU A 304 3.65 18.47 9.69
C LEU A 304 2.83 19.20 10.75
N LYS A 305 3.21 20.44 11.08
CA LYS A 305 2.51 21.25 12.09
C LYS A 305 1.07 21.54 11.66
N MET A 306 0.86 21.94 10.40
CA MET A 306 -0.46 22.22 9.85
C MET A 306 -1.35 20.98 9.83
N TRP A 307 -0.80 19.82 9.48
CA TRP A 307 -1.54 18.55 9.55
C TRP A 307 -1.88 18.16 10.99
N LEU A 308 -0.97 18.30 11.96
CA LEU A 308 -1.30 18.04 13.37
C LEU A 308 -2.40 18.98 13.90
N MET A 309 -2.41 20.25 13.47
CA MET A 309 -3.48 21.20 13.79
C MET A 309 -4.81 20.80 13.14
N SER A 310 -4.79 20.25 11.92
CA SER A 310 -6.01 19.75 11.27
C SER A 310 -6.56 18.54 12.01
N LEU A 311 -5.73 17.62 12.49
CA LEU A 311 -6.18 16.48 13.29
C LEU A 311 -6.85 16.91 14.61
N ASP A 312 -6.34 17.94 15.26
CA ASP A 312 -6.98 18.52 16.44
C ASP A 312 -8.34 19.14 16.09
N THR A 313 -8.41 19.87 14.98
CA THR A 313 -9.65 20.50 14.51
C THR A 313 -10.71 19.49 14.11
N LEU A 314 -10.32 18.43 13.39
CA LEU A 314 -11.23 17.43 12.82
C LEU A 314 -11.66 16.38 13.85
N TYR A 315 -10.73 15.94 14.71
CA TYR A 315 -10.93 14.77 15.57
C TYR A 315 -10.74 15.08 17.06
N GLY A 316 -10.39 16.30 17.44
CA GLY A 316 -10.21 16.69 18.84
C GLY A 316 -9.05 15.98 19.54
N LEU A 317 -7.98 15.62 18.82
CA LEU A 317 -6.86 14.85 19.38
C LEU A 317 -6.02 15.63 20.42
N GLY A 318 -6.22 16.94 20.57
CA GLY A 318 -5.75 17.74 21.70
C GLY A 318 -4.22 17.82 21.84
N GLY A 319 -3.49 17.91 20.73
CA GLY A 319 -2.03 17.86 20.70
C GLY A 319 -1.35 19.16 21.16
N ASN A 320 -0.20 19.05 21.85
CA ASN A 320 0.65 20.21 22.15
C ASN A 320 1.53 20.53 20.93
N TYR A 321 0.96 21.16 19.91
CA TYR A 321 1.70 21.49 18.68
C TYR A 321 2.89 22.45 18.91
N LYS A 322 2.97 23.10 20.09
CA LYS A 322 4.12 23.93 20.50
C LYS A 322 5.33 23.10 20.93
N SER A 323 5.15 21.80 21.21
CA SER A 323 6.23 20.90 21.62
C SER A 323 6.84 20.09 20.47
N VAL A 324 6.46 20.36 19.21
CA VAL A 324 7.15 19.79 18.05
C VAL A 324 8.53 20.46 17.99
N PRO A 325 9.64 19.78 18.35
CA PRO A 325 10.92 20.46 18.48
C PRO A 325 11.42 20.78 17.08
N ASP A 326 11.57 22.08 16.78
CA ASP A 326 12.10 22.56 15.51
C ASP A 326 13.44 21.86 15.18
N SER A 327 14.28 21.59 16.18
CA SER A 327 15.59 20.96 16.00
C SER A 327 15.54 19.48 15.59
N ALA A 328 14.58 18.71 16.11
CA ALA A 328 14.47 17.27 15.85
C ALA A 328 13.83 16.99 14.47
N LEU A 329 12.89 17.84 14.06
CA LEU A 329 12.39 17.87 12.69
C LEU A 329 13.48 18.38 11.73
N ALA A 330 14.02 19.58 11.97
CA ALA A 330 14.82 20.28 10.97
C ALA A 330 16.08 19.51 10.55
N VAL A 331 16.89 19.01 11.48
CA VAL A 331 18.20 18.43 11.10
C VAL A 331 18.04 17.12 10.33
N LYS A 332 17.13 16.25 10.78
CA LYS A 332 16.92 14.94 10.15
C LYS A 332 16.12 15.07 8.86
N MET A 333 15.13 15.96 8.82
CA MET A 333 14.33 16.21 7.62
C MET A 333 15.13 16.94 6.55
N GLU A 334 15.95 17.93 6.90
CA GLU A 334 16.76 18.66 5.92
C GLU A 334 17.75 17.72 5.22
N SER A 335 18.37 16.81 5.97
CA SER A 335 19.22 15.76 5.38
C SER A 335 18.42 14.85 4.45
N SER A 336 17.21 14.45 4.82
CA SER A 336 16.34 13.63 3.96
C SER A 336 15.94 14.38 2.70
N ARG A 337 15.49 15.63 2.81
CA ARG A 337 15.06 16.49 1.69
C ARG A 337 16.19 16.70 0.69
N LYS A 338 17.41 16.97 1.15
CA LYS A 338 18.58 17.09 0.27
C LYS A 338 18.89 15.83 -0.52
N GLN A 339 18.47 14.66 -0.05
CA GLN A 339 18.67 13.37 -0.72
C GLN A 339 17.48 13.00 -1.64
N MET A 340 16.40 13.78 -1.66
CA MET A 340 15.22 13.47 -2.47
C MET A 340 15.42 13.89 -3.92
N TYR A 341 15.24 12.95 -4.85
CA TYR A 341 15.28 13.19 -6.28
C TYR A 341 14.21 14.18 -6.70
N TYR A 342 12.95 14.01 -6.29
CA TYR A 342 11.84 14.82 -6.80
C TYR A 342 11.94 16.29 -6.41
N MET A 343 12.33 16.56 -5.16
CA MET A 343 12.53 17.94 -4.72
C MET A 343 13.69 18.63 -5.44
N ASN A 344 14.67 17.87 -5.90
CA ASN A 344 15.85 18.39 -6.60
C ASN A 344 15.71 18.34 -8.13
N SER A 345 14.77 17.56 -8.68
CA SER A 345 14.67 17.27 -10.11
C SER A 345 14.33 18.50 -10.94
N GLN A 346 13.52 19.41 -10.40
CA GLN A 346 13.25 20.70 -11.06
C GLN A 346 14.52 21.55 -11.27
N HIS A 347 15.58 21.31 -10.49
CA HIS A 347 16.81 22.09 -10.54
C HIS A 347 17.99 21.36 -11.19
N CYS A 348 18.00 20.02 -11.21
CA CYS A 348 19.11 19.26 -11.78
C CYS A 348 18.76 18.26 -12.88
N ALA A 349 17.49 18.11 -13.31
CA ALA A 349 17.19 17.24 -14.45
C ALA A 349 17.84 17.80 -15.72
N PRO A 350 18.50 16.97 -16.57
CA PRO A 350 18.60 15.50 -16.54
C PRO A 350 19.82 14.93 -15.78
N HIS A 351 20.61 15.78 -15.12
CA HIS A 351 21.86 15.41 -14.44
C HIS A 351 21.68 14.86 -13.01
N CYS A 352 20.46 14.91 -12.44
CA CYS A 352 20.18 14.31 -11.16
C CYS A 352 20.43 12.79 -11.19
N LYS A 353 20.99 12.26 -10.10
CA LYS A 353 21.14 10.81 -9.91
C LYS A 353 19.93 10.28 -9.15
N MET A 354 19.22 9.32 -9.72
CA MET A 354 18.17 8.56 -9.02
C MET A 354 18.83 7.31 -8.45
N GLY A 355 18.91 7.19 -7.12
CA GLY A 355 19.61 6.06 -6.48
C GLY A 355 21.11 5.98 -6.76
N GLY A 356 21.75 7.10 -7.11
CA GLY A 356 23.17 7.11 -7.50
C GLY A 356 23.43 6.73 -8.97
N VAL A 357 22.40 6.32 -9.71
CA VAL A 357 22.48 6.07 -11.16
C VAL A 357 22.16 7.38 -11.89
N ALA A 358 23.15 7.92 -12.60
CA ALA A 358 22.91 8.97 -13.58
C ALA A 358 22.26 8.29 -14.79
N GLY A 359 21.05 8.67 -15.17
CA GLY A 359 20.38 7.90 -16.21
C GLY A 359 19.13 8.55 -16.75
N ARG A 360 19.30 9.18 -17.92
CA ARG A 360 18.20 9.42 -18.87
C ARG A 360 17.35 8.15 -19.04
N SER A 361 17.96 6.97 -19.12
CA SER A 361 17.28 5.67 -19.24
C SER A 361 16.39 5.30 -18.05
N ALA A 362 16.81 5.62 -16.82
CA ALA A 362 16.02 5.38 -15.62
C ALA A 362 14.79 6.30 -15.60
N LEU A 363 14.98 7.59 -15.92
CA LEU A 363 13.88 8.54 -16.03
C LEU A 363 12.90 8.16 -17.15
N GLU A 364 13.40 7.81 -18.33
CA GLU A 364 12.59 7.33 -19.47
C GLU A 364 11.81 6.07 -19.10
N THR A 365 12.43 5.13 -18.39
CA THR A 365 11.76 3.91 -17.93
C THR A 365 10.67 4.22 -16.92
N MET A 366 10.94 5.10 -15.97
CA MET A 366 9.94 5.53 -14.99
C MET A 366 8.77 6.23 -15.67
N ASN A 367 9.05 7.13 -16.62
CA ASN A 367 8.03 7.83 -17.37
C ASN A 367 7.18 6.89 -18.23
N ARG A 368 7.76 5.80 -18.76
CA ARG A 368 7.01 4.75 -19.46
C ARG A 368 6.11 3.93 -18.53
N LEU A 369 6.53 3.69 -17.29
CA LEU A 369 5.75 2.94 -16.31
C LEU A 369 4.68 3.79 -15.62
N TRP A 370 4.85 5.12 -15.63
CA TRP A 370 4.02 6.10 -14.95
C TRP A 370 2.52 5.94 -15.27
N ASP A 371 1.70 5.87 -14.22
CA ASP A 371 0.24 5.90 -14.31
C ASP A 371 -0.24 7.32 -13.95
N GLU A 372 -0.49 8.13 -14.98
CA GLU A 372 -0.84 9.55 -14.82
C GLU A 372 -2.08 9.73 -13.93
N GLU A 373 -3.16 9.00 -14.20
CA GLU A 373 -4.41 9.13 -13.45
C GLU A 373 -4.20 8.81 -11.97
N LEU A 374 -3.46 7.74 -11.68
CA LEU A 374 -3.21 7.31 -10.31
C LEU A 374 -2.32 8.29 -9.54
N GLU A 375 -1.19 8.70 -10.13
CA GLU A 375 -0.23 9.56 -9.45
C GLU A 375 -0.73 11.01 -9.33
N GLU A 376 -1.50 11.51 -10.31
CA GLU A 376 -2.15 12.82 -10.20
C GLU A 376 -3.23 12.85 -9.12
N ASP A 377 -3.99 11.77 -8.90
CA ASP A 377 -4.90 11.68 -7.74
C ASP A 377 -4.13 11.78 -6.41
N LEU A 378 -2.89 11.27 -6.37
CA LEU A 378 -1.98 11.45 -5.24
C LEU A 378 -1.36 12.86 -5.16
N GLY A 379 -1.51 13.70 -6.17
CA GLY A 379 -0.89 15.03 -6.24
C GLY A 379 0.56 15.01 -6.75
N TYR A 380 1.00 13.93 -7.39
CA TYR A 380 2.30 13.85 -8.03
C TYR A 380 2.19 14.11 -9.54
N HIS A 381 3.24 14.68 -10.11
CA HIS A 381 3.33 14.94 -11.54
C HIS A 381 4.58 14.29 -12.13
N GLN A 382 4.46 13.86 -13.38
CA GLN A 382 5.58 13.32 -14.13
C GLN A 382 6.66 14.40 -14.34
N VAL A 383 7.92 14.04 -14.09
CA VAL A 383 9.08 14.89 -14.41
C VAL A 383 9.36 14.78 -15.91
N ARG A 384 9.28 15.91 -16.61
CA ARG A 384 9.48 16.02 -18.06
C ARG A 384 10.93 16.29 -18.44
#